data_AF-A0A917XMU8-F1
#
_entry.id   AF-A0A917XMU8-F1
#
_cell.length_a   1.000
_cell.length_b   1.000
_cell.length_c   1.000
_cell.angle_alpha   90.00
_cell.angle_beta   90.00
_cell.angle_gamma   90.00
#
_symmetry.space_group_name_H-M   'P 1'
#
loop_
_entity.id
_entity.type
_entity.pdbx_description
1 polymer ?
#
loop_
_entity_poly.entity_id
_entity_poly.type
_entity_poly.pdbx_seq_one_letter_code
_entity_poly.pdbx_strand_id
1 'polypeptide(L)'
;MYDTTSPTATRSSGAGTGVRRAAAANAALPATSNSSGITSMVLARPRFSRGHPHTRRNLAIMKQCTHRDALPHPEPEPLNETCPECLAKGWHPVQLRLCLTCGHIACCDSSPGRHATSHHESTGHPIMRTFEPGEDWRWCFVDHVLV
;
A
#
# COMPACT_ATOMS: atom_id res chain seq x y z
N MET A 1 -50.16 -7.84 10.57
CA MET A 1 -51.17 -7.20 9.70
C MET A 1 -50.87 -5.71 9.63
N TYR A 2 -49.83 -5.34 8.89
CA TYR A 2 -49.69 -4.02 8.28
C TYR A 2 -48.83 -4.20 7.02
N ASP A 3 -49.06 -3.30 6.09
CA ASP A 3 -49.32 -3.60 4.70
C ASP A 3 -48.09 -3.38 3.80
N THR A 4 -48.06 -4.19 2.75
CA THR A 4 -47.06 -4.24 1.69
C THR A 4 -47.25 -3.08 0.73
N THR A 5 -46.25 -2.22 0.52
CA THR A 5 -46.10 -1.53 -0.78
C THR A 5 -44.69 -0.95 -0.95
N SER A 6 -43.88 -1.67 -1.73
CA SER A 6 -42.64 -1.17 -2.34
C SER A 6 -42.96 -0.34 -3.59
N PRO A 7 -42.26 0.78 -3.84
CA PRO A 7 -42.14 1.31 -5.18
C PRO A 7 -40.86 0.82 -5.88
N THR A 8 -41.11 0.42 -7.11
CA THR A 8 -40.30 -0.12 -8.21
C THR A 8 -39.03 0.64 -8.55
N ALA A 9 -37.98 -0.13 -8.80
CA ALA A 9 -36.73 0.28 -9.41
C ALA A 9 -36.92 0.76 -10.87
N THR A 10 -36.34 1.91 -11.21
CA THR A 10 -36.15 2.33 -12.61
C THR A 10 -34.67 2.17 -12.96
N ARG A 11 -34.38 1.21 -13.85
CA ARG A 11 -33.08 1.02 -14.51
C ARG A 11 -32.96 2.02 -15.66
N SER A 12 -31.90 2.82 -15.67
CA SER A 12 -31.45 3.55 -16.85
C SER A 12 -30.06 3.05 -17.25
N SER A 13 -30.03 2.41 -18.41
CA SER A 13 -28.88 1.91 -19.14
C SER A 13 -28.11 3.06 -19.81
N GLY A 14 -26.79 3.04 -19.75
CA GLY A 14 -25.88 3.77 -20.65
C GLY A 14 -24.52 3.07 -20.59
N ALA A 15 -24.16 2.26 -21.60
CA ALA A 15 -23.37 2.68 -22.77
C ALA A 15 -22.10 3.45 -22.31
N GLY A 16 -20.89 2.89 -22.27
CA GLY A 16 -20.29 1.96 -23.22
C GLY A 16 -19.39 2.74 -24.17
N THR A 17 -18.21 3.17 -23.72
CA THR A 17 -17.12 3.63 -24.60
C THR A 17 -15.78 3.29 -23.95
N GLY A 18 -15.28 2.11 -24.29
CA GLY A 18 -13.86 1.80 -24.18
C GLY A 18 -13.12 2.44 -25.36
N VAL A 19 -12.05 3.20 -25.08
CA VAL A 19 -11.07 3.57 -26.11
C VAL A 19 -9.66 3.50 -25.52
N ARG A 20 -9.04 2.34 -25.78
CA ARG A 20 -7.65 2.11 -26.24
C ARG A 20 -6.49 2.63 -25.37
N ARG A 21 -5.84 1.65 -24.73
CA ARG A 21 -4.41 1.64 -24.39
C ARG A 21 -3.56 2.03 -25.60
N ALA A 22 -2.69 3.04 -25.46
CA ALA A 22 -1.53 3.21 -26.31
C ALA A 22 -0.34 2.52 -25.63
N ALA A 23 0.14 1.44 -26.25
CA ALA A 23 1.36 0.76 -25.91
C ALA A 23 2.46 1.16 -26.90
N ALA A 24 3.67 1.32 -26.35
CA ALA A 24 4.98 1.13 -26.97
C ALA A 24 5.37 1.99 -28.18
N ALA A 25 6.48 2.71 -28.03
CA ALA A 25 7.66 2.46 -28.87
C ALA A 25 8.91 3.07 -28.22
N ASN A 26 9.80 2.19 -27.78
CA ASN A 26 11.19 2.50 -27.46
C ASN A 26 11.87 3.09 -28.70
N ALA A 27 12.49 4.27 -28.56
CA ALA A 27 13.42 4.79 -29.55
C ALA A 27 14.84 4.70 -28.99
N ALA A 28 15.67 3.97 -29.73
CA ALA A 28 17.00 3.54 -29.40
C ALA A 28 18.03 4.67 -29.36
N LEU A 29 19.06 4.42 -28.56
CA LEU A 29 20.32 5.14 -28.41
C LEU A 29 21.12 5.14 -29.73
N PRO A 30 21.97 6.16 -29.96
CA PRO A 30 23.26 5.90 -30.57
C PRO A 30 24.40 6.10 -29.56
N ALA A 31 25.10 5.00 -29.32
CA ALA A 31 26.43 4.98 -28.76
C ALA A 31 27.41 5.68 -29.71
N THR A 32 28.23 6.58 -29.18
CA THR A 32 29.51 6.94 -29.82
C THR A 32 30.61 6.89 -28.78
N SER A 33 31.59 6.05 -29.10
CA SER A 33 32.84 5.83 -28.38
C SER A 33 33.75 7.04 -28.51
N ASN A 34 34.47 7.41 -27.45
CA ASN A 34 35.91 7.56 -27.63
C ASN A 34 36.70 7.32 -26.35
N SER A 35 37.65 6.40 -26.50
CA SER A 35 38.73 6.02 -25.61
C SER A 35 39.82 7.09 -25.55
N SER A 36 40.45 7.29 -24.39
CA SER A 36 41.90 7.49 -24.23
C SER A 36 42.26 7.75 -22.76
N GLY A 37 43.28 7.07 -22.23
CA GLY A 37 43.94 7.49 -21.00
C GLY A 37 44.29 6.38 -20.01
N ILE A 38 45.02 5.36 -20.46
CA ILE A 38 45.83 4.53 -19.56
C ILE A 38 47.01 5.38 -19.05
N THR A 39 47.11 5.57 -17.75
CA THR A 39 48.37 5.96 -17.11
C THR A 39 48.55 5.13 -15.85
N SER A 40 49.40 4.13 -15.98
CA SER A 40 49.97 3.37 -14.88
C SER A 40 50.78 4.29 -13.97
N MET A 41 50.41 4.38 -12.70
CA MET A 41 51.38 4.65 -11.64
C MET A 41 51.20 3.64 -10.52
N VAL A 42 52.08 2.65 -10.56
CA VAL A 42 52.34 1.68 -9.51
C VAL A 42 53.10 2.40 -8.39
N LEU A 43 52.51 2.57 -7.21
CA LEU A 43 53.27 2.78 -5.98
C LEU A 43 52.57 2.16 -4.75
N ALA A 44 53.26 1.16 -4.20
CA ALA A 44 53.40 0.82 -2.79
C ALA A 44 52.16 0.39 -1.96
N ARG A 45 52.18 -0.88 -1.57
CA ARG A 45 51.34 -1.47 -0.51
C ARG A 45 52.00 -1.26 0.86
N PRO A 46 51.33 -0.67 1.85
CA PRO A 46 51.55 -1.01 3.24
C PRO A 46 50.61 -2.15 3.62
N ARG A 47 51.19 -3.29 4.02
CA ARG A 47 50.46 -4.31 4.78
C ARG A 47 50.17 -3.74 6.17
N PHE A 48 48.93 -3.35 6.42
CA PHE A 48 48.46 -3.06 7.77
C PHE A 48 47.40 -4.07 8.18
N SER A 49 47.90 -5.13 8.81
CA SER A 49 47.11 -6.12 9.52
C SER A 49 46.52 -5.46 10.77
N ARG A 50 45.26 -5.03 10.72
CA ARG A 50 44.42 -4.97 11.92
C ARG A 50 43.03 -5.46 11.53
N GLY A 51 42.70 -6.63 12.06
CA GLY A 51 41.38 -7.20 11.98
C GLY A 51 40.36 -6.15 12.39
N HIS A 52 39.45 -5.83 11.48
CA HIS A 52 38.22 -5.19 11.89
C HIS A 52 37.49 -6.24 12.72
N PRO A 53 37.21 -5.99 14.02
CA PRO A 53 36.24 -6.81 14.68
C PRO A 53 34.98 -6.69 13.84
N HIS A 54 34.53 -7.81 13.27
CA HIS A 54 33.13 -7.96 12.91
C HIS A 54 32.37 -7.87 14.23
N THR A 55 32.19 -6.65 14.75
CA THR A 55 30.99 -6.32 15.49
C THR A 55 29.89 -6.61 14.49
N ARG A 56 29.39 -7.84 14.58
CA ARG A 56 28.16 -8.30 13.97
C ARG A 56 27.14 -7.28 14.47
N ARG A 57 26.93 -6.21 13.69
CA ARG A 57 25.85 -5.26 13.92
C ARG A 57 24.63 -6.16 13.94
N ASN A 58 24.16 -6.46 15.14
CA ASN A 58 22.82 -6.99 15.34
C ASN A 58 21.89 -5.79 15.12
N LEU A 59 21.97 -5.22 13.91
CA LEU A 59 21.01 -4.29 13.36
C LEU A 59 19.82 -5.17 13.08
N ALA A 60 19.02 -5.42 14.12
CA ALA A 60 17.61 -5.65 13.92
C ALA A 60 17.18 -4.52 12.98
N ILE A 61 17.04 -4.86 11.71
CA ILE A 61 16.48 -3.99 10.69
C ILE A 61 15.03 -3.83 11.16
N MET A 62 14.82 -2.84 12.03
CA MET A 62 13.51 -2.28 12.28
C MET A 62 13.10 -1.74 10.92
N LYS A 63 12.27 -2.51 10.21
CA LYS A 63 11.73 -2.13 8.90
C LYS A 63 10.94 -0.83 9.11
N GLN A 64 11.60 0.29 8.87
CA GLN A 64 10.96 1.60 8.87
C GLN A 64 10.10 1.69 7.62
N CYS A 65 8.81 1.93 7.81
CA CYS A 65 7.87 2.13 6.71
C CYS A 65 7.91 3.60 6.27
N THR A 66 8.35 3.87 5.04
CA THR A 66 8.38 5.23 4.49
C THR A 66 7.00 5.77 4.13
N HIS A 67 6.00 4.89 4.04
CA HIS A 67 4.63 5.25 3.66
C HIS A 67 3.90 6.07 4.73
N ARG A 68 4.35 6.00 5.99
CA ARG A 68 3.78 6.75 7.13
C ARG A 68 3.81 8.25 6.90
N ASP A 69 4.94 8.74 6.40
CA ASP A 69 5.23 10.17 6.29
C ASP A 69 4.46 10.82 5.13
N ALA A 70 3.93 10.00 4.21
CA ALA A 70 3.09 10.44 3.09
C ALA A 70 1.59 10.49 3.43
N LEU A 71 1.19 10.17 4.67
CA LEU A 71 -0.21 10.19 5.07
C LEU A 71 -0.73 11.62 5.23
N PRO A 72 -2.01 11.88 4.90
CA PRO A 72 -2.63 13.17 5.13
C PRO A 72 -2.69 13.53 6.62
N HIS A 73 -2.58 14.84 6.90
CA HIS A 73 -2.78 15.41 8.23
C HIS A 73 -3.77 16.59 8.14
N PRO A 74 -4.89 16.58 8.89
CA PRO A 74 -5.29 15.56 9.87
C PRO A 74 -5.65 14.20 9.24
N GLU A 75 -5.77 13.16 10.06
CA GLU A 75 -6.28 11.86 9.60
C GLU A 75 -7.69 12.02 9.00
N PRO A 76 -8.02 11.28 7.94
CA PRO A 76 -9.34 11.36 7.33
C PRO A 76 -10.43 10.84 8.27
N GLU A 77 -11.60 11.46 8.20
CA GLU A 77 -12.78 10.96 8.91
C GLU A 77 -13.27 9.63 8.30
N PRO A 78 -13.82 8.72 9.13
CA PRO A 78 -14.40 7.49 8.63
C PRO A 78 -15.63 7.77 7.78
N LEU A 79 -15.66 7.24 6.55
CA LEU A 79 -16.77 7.43 5.61
C LEU A 79 -18.02 6.61 5.96
N ASN A 80 -17.86 5.57 6.76
CA ASN A 80 -18.91 4.67 7.21
C ASN A 80 -18.63 4.26 8.66
N GLU A 81 -19.64 3.78 9.37
CA GLU A 81 -19.47 3.23 10.72
C GLU A 81 -18.99 1.77 10.72
N THR A 82 -19.16 1.08 9.58
CA THR A 82 -18.80 -0.34 9.40
C THR A 82 -18.32 -0.60 7.98
N CYS A 83 -17.90 -1.84 7.69
CA CYS A 83 -17.47 -2.27 6.36
C CYS A 83 -18.68 -2.38 5.41
N PRO A 84 -18.82 -1.49 4.41
CA PRO A 84 -19.99 -1.45 3.54
C PRO A 84 -20.13 -2.72 2.70
N GLU A 85 -19.02 -3.37 2.33
CA GLU A 85 -19.02 -4.60 1.54
C GLU A 85 -19.44 -5.82 2.35
N CYS A 86 -19.15 -5.84 3.66
CA CYS A 86 -19.71 -6.86 4.57
C CYS A 86 -21.20 -6.65 4.75
N LEU A 87 -21.63 -5.40 4.99
CA LEU A 87 -23.05 -5.05 5.15
C LEU A 87 -23.87 -5.46 3.93
N ALA A 88 -23.37 -5.16 2.72
CA ALA A 88 -24.03 -5.52 1.46
C ALA A 88 -24.19 -7.04 1.26
N LYS A 89 -23.30 -7.85 1.85
CA LYS A 89 -23.33 -9.32 1.80
C LYS A 89 -24.06 -9.95 2.98
N GLY A 90 -24.51 -9.16 3.96
CA GLY A 90 -25.06 -9.67 5.21
C GLY A 90 -24.02 -10.39 6.09
N TRP A 91 -22.74 -10.06 5.94
CA TRP A 91 -21.65 -10.61 6.75
C TRP A 91 -21.35 -9.73 7.95
N HIS A 92 -20.93 -10.36 9.05
CA HIS A 92 -20.43 -9.66 10.22
C HIS A 92 -18.90 -9.57 10.15
N PRO A 93 -18.31 -8.37 10.21
CA PRO A 93 -16.86 -8.23 10.31
C PRO A 93 -16.37 -8.68 11.70
N VAL A 94 -15.17 -9.24 11.75
CA VAL A 94 -14.51 -9.60 13.02
C VAL A 94 -13.94 -8.36 13.69
N GLN A 95 -13.24 -7.53 12.92
CA GLN A 95 -12.70 -6.23 13.32
C GLN A 95 -12.68 -5.28 12.12
N LEU A 96 -12.68 -3.99 12.40
CA LEU A 96 -12.67 -2.93 11.40
C LEU A 96 -11.31 -2.23 11.29
N ARG A 97 -11.03 -1.72 10.09
CA ARG A 97 -9.83 -0.94 9.78
C ARG A 97 -10.21 0.30 9.00
N LEU A 98 -9.60 1.43 9.34
CA LEU A 98 -9.74 2.71 8.64
C LEU A 98 -8.54 2.95 7.72
N CYS A 99 -8.81 3.22 6.45
CA CYS A 99 -7.80 3.68 5.51
C CYS A 99 -7.37 5.10 5.80
N LEU A 100 -6.08 5.29 6.10
CA LEU A 100 -5.54 6.61 6.44
C LEU A 100 -5.31 7.51 5.23
N THR A 101 -5.48 7.02 4.01
CA THR A 101 -5.39 7.85 2.79
C THR A 101 -6.75 8.42 2.38
N CYS A 102 -7.85 7.66 2.56
CA CYS A 102 -9.15 8.02 1.99
C CYS A 102 -10.36 7.89 2.93
N GLY A 103 -10.17 7.45 4.18
CA GLY A 103 -11.27 7.34 5.15
C GLY A 103 -12.16 6.10 5.00
N HIS A 104 -11.85 5.16 4.10
CA HIS A 104 -12.65 3.95 3.90
C HIS A 104 -12.56 3.01 5.11
N ILE A 105 -13.70 2.46 5.54
CA ILE A 105 -13.76 1.41 6.56
C ILE A 105 -13.86 0.06 5.89
N ALA A 106 -12.95 -0.86 6.23
CA ALA A 106 -12.94 -2.22 5.71
C ALA A 106 -12.75 -3.26 6.81
N CYS A 107 -13.24 -4.48 6.60
CA CYS A 107 -13.05 -5.58 7.54
C CYS A 107 -11.63 -6.16 7.47
N CYS A 108 -11.12 -6.62 8.60
CA CYS A 108 -9.78 -7.20 8.69
C CYS A 108 -9.63 -8.53 7.90
N ASP A 109 -8.40 -9.01 7.74
CA ASP A 109 -8.12 -10.21 6.93
C ASP A 109 -8.54 -11.53 7.60
N SER A 110 -8.87 -11.49 8.89
CA SER A 110 -9.52 -12.58 9.61
C SER A 110 -11.04 -12.63 9.38
N SER A 111 -11.63 -11.59 8.79
CA SER A 111 -13.04 -11.59 8.40
C SER A 111 -13.24 -12.34 7.08
N PRO A 112 -14.42 -12.93 6.82
CA PRO A 112 -14.66 -13.73 5.60
C PRO A 112 -14.34 -13.00 4.29
N GLY A 113 -14.58 -11.68 4.24
CA GLY A 113 -14.40 -10.87 3.03
C GLY A 113 -13.02 -10.28 2.81
N ARG A 114 -12.16 -10.22 3.84
CA ARG A 114 -10.80 -9.64 3.76
C ARG A 114 -10.75 -8.30 3.03
N HIS A 115 -11.75 -7.44 3.26
CA HIS A 115 -11.96 -6.25 2.45
C HIS A 115 -10.86 -5.21 2.65
N ALA A 116 -10.12 -5.23 3.77
CA ALA A 116 -8.94 -4.37 3.96
C ALA A 116 -7.84 -4.68 2.93
N THR A 117 -7.52 -5.96 2.72
CA THR A 117 -6.58 -6.39 1.67
C THR A 117 -7.12 -6.03 0.28
N SER A 118 -8.39 -6.34 -0.02
CA SER A 118 -9.00 -6.00 -1.31
C SER A 118 -8.99 -4.48 -1.59
N HIS A 119 -9.19 -3.65 -0.57
CA HIS A 119 -9.10 -2.20 -0.69
C HIS A 119 -7.67 -1.75 -1.00
N HIS A 120 -6.68 -2.28 -0.30
CA HIS A 120 -5.28 -2.01 -0.61
C HIS A 120 -4.93 -2.39 -2.05
N GLU A 121 -5.29 -3.60 -2.49
CA GLU A 121 -4.97 -4.10 -3.83
C GLU A 121 -5.63 -3.27 -4.94
N SER A 122 -6.84 -2.76 -4.71
CA SER A 122 -7.59 -1.97 -5.70
C SER A 122 -7.18 -0.51 -5.75
N THR A 123 -6.79 0.08 -4.61
CA THR A 123 -6.51 1.53 -4.51
C THR A 123 -5.03 1.87 -4.41
N GLY A 124 -4.19 0.92 -4.01
CA GLY A 124 -2.79 1.15 -3.67
C GLY A 124 -2.57 1.87 -2.35
N HIS A 125 -3.62 2.12 -1.54
CA HIS A 125 -3.48 2.81 -0.26
C HIS A 125 -2.67 1.96 0.73
N PRO A 126 -1.50 2.45 1.20
CA PRO A 126 -0.51 1.58 1.82
C PRO A 126 -0.80 1.28 3.29
N ILE A 127 -1.52 2.16 4.00
CA ILE A 127 -1.67 2.08 5.46
C ILE A 127 -3.15 2.14 5.85
N MET A 128 -3.52 1.21 6.73
CA MET A 128 -4.76 1.29 7.49
C MET A 128 -4.48 1.22 8.98
N ARG A 129 -5.29 1.92 9.78
CA ARG A 129 -5.29 1.78 11.23
C ARG A 129 -6.43 0.90 11.71
N THR A 130 -6.30 0.35 12.91
CA THR A 130 -7.44 -0.23 13.63
C THR A 130 -8.55 0.81 13.81
N PHE A 131 -9.80 0.36 13.69
CA PHE A 131 -10.98 1.15 13.99
C PHE A 131 -11.72 0.60 15.21
N GLU A 132 -11.02 -0.17 16.04
CA GLU A 132 -11.54 -0.67 17.30
C GLU A 132 -11.42 0.40 18.41
N PRO A 133 -12.39 0.49 19.33
CA PRO A 133 -12.33 1.43 20.45
C PRO A 133 -11.09 1.20 21.32
N GLY A 134 -10.32 2.26 21.57
CA GLY A 134 -9.16 2.22 22.47
C GLY A 134 -7.86 1.70 21.85
N GLU A 135 -7.85 1.40 20.54
CA GLU A 135 -6.65 1.02 19.81
C GLU A 135 -6.32 2.05 18.72
N ASP A 136 -5.03 2.26 18.43
CA ASP A 136 -4.54 3.22 17.44
C ASP A 136 -3.41 2.69 16.54
N TRP A 137 -3.09 1.39 16.65
CA TRP A 137 -2.02 0.78 15.86
C TRP A 137 -2.34 0.80 14.36
N ARG A 138 -1.27 0.89 13.55
CA ARG A 138 -1.36 0.97 12.09
C ARG A 138 -0.60 -0.16 11.44
N TRP A 139 -1.08 -0.60 10.28
CA TRP A 139 -0.45 -1.64 9.47
C TRP A 139 -0.18 -1.11 8.07
N CYS A 140 1.06 -1.29 7.60
CA CYS A 140 1.41 -1.08 6.22
C CYS A 140 1.30 -2.38 5.42
N PHE A 141 0.41 -2.40 4.43
CA PHE A 141 0.24 -3.51 3.50
C PHE A 141 1.41 -3.67 2.53
N VAL A 142 2.18 -2.61 2.25
CA VAL A 142 3.33 -2.68 1.34
C VAL A 142 4.54 -3.31 2.03
N ASP A 143 4.86 -2.85 3.25
CA ASP A 143 6.06 -3.27 3.97
C ASP A 143 5.83 -4.48 4.90
N HIS A 144 4.56 -4.80 5.15
CA HIS A 144 4.08 -5.83 6.08
C HIS A 144 4.61 -5.61 7.50
N VAL A 145 4.42 -4.39 8.01
CA VAL A 145 4.88 -3.97 9.34
C VAL A 145 3.88 -3.09 10.07
N LEU A 146 3.99 -3.08 11.40
CA LEU A 146 3.34 -2.08 12.25
C LEU A 146 4.03 -0.72 12.10
N VAL A 147 3.25 0.37 12.12
CA VAL A 147 3.67 1.74 11.75
C VAL A 147 3.20 2.78 12.77
#